data_AF-A0A3D2ID49-F1
#
_entry.id   AF-A0A3D2ID49-F1
#
_cell.length_a   1.000
_cell.length_b   1.000
_cell.length_c   1.000
_cell.angle_alpha   90.00
_cell.angle_beta   90.00
_cell.angle_gamma   90.00
#
_symmetry.space_group_name_H-M   'P 1'
#
loop_
_entity.id
_entity.type
_entity.pdbx_description
1 polymer ?
#
loop_
_entity_poly.entity_id
_entity_poly.type
_entity_poly.pdbx_seq_one_letter_code
_entity_poly.pdbx_strand_id
1 'polypeptide(L)'
;ETVGIPEEAFKYWDLHIHVPAGAVPKDGPSAGVSLMSAIASIFTQRKVKGTIALTGEITLRGLVLPVGGIKEKVLAAKRAGIKQVFLPKKNEKDVAEIEKEVIGNLKINYLERMEELLDHMLEDKAENDPKEFFKVSDAHKNSVTGKNGKQEMVSTSK
;
A
#
# COMPACT_ATOMS: atom_id res chain seq x y z
N GLU A 1 -12.83 8.12 -8.40
CA GLU A 1 -13.68 7.85 -7.23
C GLU A 1 -12.88 8.17 -5.97
N THR A 2 -13.48 8.80 -4.96
CA THR A 2 -12.82 9.12 -3.70
C THR A 2 -12.84 7.89 -2.79
N VAL A 3 -11.67 7.43 -2.34
CA VAL A 3 -11.47 6.20 -1.53
C VAL A 3 -12.09 6.24 -0.11
N GLY A 4 -12.90 7.26 0.21
CA GLY A 4 -13.67 7.31 1.46
C GLY A 4 -12.87 7.46 2.76
N ILE A 5 -11.60 7.89 2.67
CA ILE A 5 -10.71 8.01 3.83
C ILE A 5 -11.01 9.32 4.59
N PRO A 6 -11.27 9.28 5.91
CA PRO A 6 -11.53 10.48 6.70
C PRO A 6 -10.25 11.29 6.95
N GLU A 7 -10.37 12.63 6.97
CA GLU A 7 -9.24 13.54 7.20
C GLU A 7 -8.58 13.32 8.58
N GLU A 8 -9.38 12.96 9.59
CA GLU A 8 -8.90 12.68 10.95
C GLU A 8 -7.82 11.60 10.97
N ALA A 9 -7.90 10.62 10.06
CA ALA A 9 -6.95 9.52 9.95
C ALA A 9 -5.53 9.98 9.58
N PHE A 10 -5.37 11.12 8.91
CA PHE A 10 -4.05 11.66 8.54
C PHE A 10 -3.54 12.72 9.52
N LYS A 11 -4.43 13.32 10.31
CA LYS A 11 -4.10 14.46 11.17
C LYS A 11 -3.81 14.08 12.62
N TYR A 12 -4.47 13.04 13.11
CA TYR A 12 -4.46 12.69 14.54
C TYR A 12 -3.95 11.27 14.81
N TRP A 13 -3.61 10.52 13.76
CA TRP A 13 -3.12 9.16 13.87
C TRP A 13 -1.75 9.04 13.22
N ASP A 14 -0.85 8.34 13.90
CA ASP A 14 0.45 7.97 13.35
C ASP A 14 0.34 6.63 12.61
N LEU A 15 1.01 6.55 11.46
CA LEU A 15 1.12 5.30 10.70
C LEU A 15 2.50 4.69 10.92
N HIS A 16 2.53 3.51 11.55
CA HIS A 16 3.74 2.71 11.68
C HIS A 16 3.71 1.54 10.69
N ILE A 17 4.75 1.45 9.87
CA ILE A 17 4.89 0.40 8.85
C ILE A 17 6.02 -0.52 9.27
N HIS A 18 5.68 -1.79 9.48
CA HIS A 18 6.66 -2.83 9.78
C HIS A 18 6.78 -3.80 8.61
N VAL A 19 8.00 -3.94 8.08
CA VAL A 19 8.35 -5.00 7.13
C VAL A 19 9.17 -6.05 7.88
N PRO A 20 8.68 -7.30 8.04
CA PRO A 20 9.34 -8.32 8.83
C PRO A 20 10.74 -8.71 8.34
N ALA A 21 11.50 -9.38 9.21
CA ALA A 21 12.90 -9.76 9.02
C ALA A 21 13.84 -8.55 8.85
N GLY A 22 13.80 -7.63 9.82
CA GLY A 22 14.56 -6.36 9.80
C GLY A 22 16.08 -6.48 9.78
N ALA A 23 16.63 -7.67 10.06
CA ALA A 23 18.07 -7.95 9.91
C ALA A 23 18.50 -8.22 8.46
N VAL A 24 17.55 -8.47 7.55
CA VAL A 24 17.80 -8.67 6.12
C VAL A 24 17.48 -7.36 5.40
N PRO A 25 18.45 -6.71 4.73
CA PRO A 25 18.19 -5.48 3.97
C PRO A 25 17.03 -5.70 2.99
N LYS A 26 15.97 -4.90 3.15
CA LYS A 26 14.79 -4.91 2.26
C LYS A 26 14.92 -3.79 1.24
N ASP A 27 16.06 -3.76 0.55
CA ASP A 27 16.37 -2.72 -0.42
C ASP A 27 15.61 -2.94 -1.73
N GLY A 28 15.02 -1.86 -2.22
CA GLY A 28 14.43 -1.78 -3.55
C GLY A 28 12.97 -1.31 -3.55
N PRO A 29 12.59 -0.42 -4.49
CA PRO A 29 11.24 0.16 -4.55
C PRO A 29 10.14 -0.85 -4.94
N SER A 30 10.50 -2.10 -5.24
CA SER A 30 9.63 -3.12 -5.83
C SER A 30 8.47 -3.63 -4.94
N ALA A 31 8.40 -3.18 -3.68
CA ALA A 31 7.32 -3.46 -2.74
C ALA A 31 6.27 -2.33 -2.67
N GLY A 32 6.37 -1.30 -3.53
CA GLY A 32 5.49 -0.15 -3.51
C GLY A 32 4.00 -0.50 -3.60
N VAL A 33 3.63 -1.40 -4.50
CA VAL A 33 2.24 -1.88 -4.63
C VAL A 33 1.75 -2.62 -3.37
N SER A 34 2.62 -3.40 -2.72
CA SER A 34 2.29 -4.12 -1.48
C SER A 34 2.05 -3.14 -0.33
N LEU A 35 2.92 -2.13 -0.23
CA LEU A 35 2.79 -1.09 0.77
C LEU A 35 1.52 -0.27 0.57
N MET A 36 1.23 0.14 -0.67
CA MET A 36 0.00 0.85 -1.01
C MET A 36 -1.24 0.03 -0.64
N SER A 37 -1.24 -1.28 -0.90
CA SER A 37 -2.36 -2.16 -0.55
C SER A 37 -2.57 -2.22 0.97
N ALA A 38 -1.50 -2.33 1.76
CA ALA A 38 -1.57 -2.33 3.22
C ALA A 38 -2.07 -0.99 3.79
N ILE A 39 -1.57 0.13 3.25
CA ILE A 39 -1.99 1.48 3.63
C ILE A 39 -3.46 1.72 3.27
N ALA A 40 -3.87 1.36 2.05
CA ALA A 40 -5.25 1.49 1.63
C ALA A 40 -6.18 0.60 2.47
N SER A 41 -5.74 -0.61 2.82
CA SER A 41 -6.47 -1.52 3.69
C SER A 41 -6.75 -0.89 5.06
N ILE A 42 -5.73 -0.37 5.75
CA ILE A 42 -5.94 0.23 7.07
C ILE A 42 -6.80 1.49 7.03
N PHE A 43 -6.63 2.35 6.02
CA PHE A 43 -7.40 3.60 5.95
C PHE A 43 -8.83 3.42 5.47
N THR A 44 -9.09 2.41 4.64
CA THR A 44 -10.45 2.10 4.16
C THR A 44 -11.15 1.06 5.01
N GLN A 45 -10.46 0.50 6.01
CA GLN A 45 -10.94 -0.59 6.87
C GLN A 45 -11.38 -1.83 6.08
N ARG A 46 -10.85 -2.02 4.86
CA ARG A 46 -11.12 -3.19 4.01
C ARG A 46 -9.99 -4.19 4.14
N LYS A 47 -10.30 -5.46 4.37
CA LYS A 47 -9.30 -6.53 4.45
C LYS A 47 -8.61 -6.71 3.11
N VAL A 48 -7.32 -7.03 3.13
CA VAL A 48 -6.62 -7.49 1.92
C VAL A 48 -7.05 -8.92 1.61
N LYS A 49 -7.45 -9.18 0.36
CA LYS A 49 -7.77 -10.51 -0.16
C LYS A 49 -6.58 -11.44 0.06
N GLY A 50 -6.81 -12.55 0.76
CA GLY A 50 -5.78 -13.54 1.04
C GLY A 50 -5.25 -14.21 -0.24
N THR A 51 -4.04 -14.77 -0.17
CA THR A 51 -3.44 -15.63 -1.22
C THR A 51 -3.05 -14.97 -2.55
N ILE A 52 -2.58 -13.72 -2.51
CA ILE A 52 -2.09 -12.97 -3.68
C ILE A 52 -0.64 -12.51 -3.44
N ALA A 53 0.23 -12.66 -4.44
CA ALA A 53 1.57 -12.06 -4.44
C ALA A 53 1.63 -10.84 -5.37
N LEU A 54 2.38 -9.83 -4.94
CA LEU A 54 2.46 -8.52 -5.58
C LEU A 54 3.91 -8.09 -5.72
N THR A 55 4.28 -7.49 -6.85
CA THR A 55 5.53 -6.72 -6.98
C THR A 55 5.32 -5.59 -7.97
N GLY A 56 6.01 -4.47 -7.74
CA GLY A 56 5.88 -3.27 -8.54
C GLY A 56 6.34 -2.06 -7.77
N GLU A 57 7.13 -1.22 -8.43
CA GLU A 57 7.40 0.12 -7.94
C GLU A 57 6.20 1.02 -8.27
N ILE A 58 5.97 2.06 -7.47
CA ILE A 58 4.87 3.00 -7.67
C ILE A 58 5.39 4.43 -7.75
N THR A 59 4.72 5.25 -8.55
CA THR A 59 4.95 6.69 -8.61
C THR A 59 3.91 7.44 -7.79
N LEU A 60 4.21 8.68 -7.41
CA LEU A 60 3.24 9.60 -6.79
C LEU A 60 1.99 9.87 -7.66
N ARG A 61 2.06 9.58 -8.97
CA ARG A 61 0.96 9.78 -9.93
C ARG A 61 0.14 8.53 -10.21
N GLY A 62 0.37 7.43 -9.48
CA GLY A 62 -0.43 6.22 -9.65
C GLY A 62 0.08 5.22 -10.67
N LEU A 63 1.19 5.48 -11.36
CA LEU A 63 1.77 4.50 -12.30
C LEU A 63 2.50 3.38 -11.56
N VAL A 64 2.33 2.16 -12.05
CA VAL A 64 3.10 0.97 -11.63
C VAL A 64 4.28 0.78 -12.59
N LEU A 65 5.48 0.77 -12.03
CA LEU A 65 6.74 0.69 -12.76
C LEU A 65 7.31 -0.74 -12.76
N PRO A 66 8.05 -1.12 -13.82
CA PRO A 66 8.63 -2.44 -13.94
C PRO A 66 9.69 -2.68 -12.88
N VAL A 67 9.88 -3.94 -12.52
CA VAL A 67 10.87 -4.37 -11.53
C VAL A 67 11.72 -5.50 -12.09
N GLY A 68 12.94 -5.64 -11.57
CA GLY A 68 13.80 -6.77 -11.90
C GLY A 68 13.42 -8.07 -11.19
N GLY A 69 14.04 -9.16 -11.64
CA GLY A 69 13.95 -10.49 -11.02
C GLY A 69 12.58 -11.16 -11.13
N ILE A 70 11.89 -10.97 -12.26
CA ILE A 70 10.52 -11.47 -12.44
C ILE A 70 10.48 -13.00 -12.39
N LYS A 71 11.45 -13.67 -13.01
CA LYS A 71 11.55 -15.13 -13.00
C LYS A 71 11.66 -15.67 -11.57
N GLU A 72 12.55 -15.12 -10.76
CA GLU A 72 12.78 -15.52 -9.39
C GLU A 72 11.55 -15.26 -8.52
N LYS A 73 10.89 -14.10 -8.69
CA LYS A 73 9.69 -13.72 -7.94
C LYS A 73 8.48 -14.61 -8.27
N VAL A 74 8.27 -14.91 -9.55
CA VAL A 74 7.21 -15.83 -10.00
C VAL A 74 7.45 -17.24 -9.45
N LEU A 75 8.69 -17.72 -9.51
CA LEU A 75 9.08 -19.01 -8.95
C LEU A 75 8.91 -19.07 -7.42
N ALA A 76 9.27 -18.00 -6.71
CA ALA A 76 9.09 -17.90 -5.27
C ALA A 76 7.61 -17.93 -4.88
N ALA A 77 6.74 -17.20 -5.60
CA ALA A 77 5.30 -17.22 -5.38
C ALA A 77 4.72 -18.62 -5.59
N LYS A 78 5.12 -19.30 -6.67
CA LYS A 78 4.72 -20.70 -6.93
C LYS A 78 5.15 -21.64 -5.80
N ARG A 79 6.41 -21.54 -5.34
CA ARG A 79 6.94 -22.35 -4.23
C ARG A 79 6.21 -22.11 -2.91
N ALA A 80 5.74 -20.88 -2.69
CA ALA A 80 4.91 -20.53 -1.53
C ALA A 80 3.44 -21.00 -1.65
N GLY A 81 3.07 -21.70 -2.72
CA GLY A 81 1.71 -22.19 -2.94
C GLY A 81 0.71 -21.09 -3.32
N ILE A 82 1.19 -19.92 -3.75
CA ILE A 82 0.34 -18.80 -4.16
C ILE A 82 -0.27 -19.13 -5.52
N LYS A 83 -1.56 -18.84 -5.67
CA LYS A 83 -2.31 -19.13 -6.91
C LYS A 83 -2.34 -17.95 -7.89
N GLN A 84 -2.10 -16.73 -7.40
CA GLN A 84 -2.24 -15.52 -8.18
C GLN A 84 -1.11 -14.52 -7.90
N VAL A 85 -0.51 -14.00 -8.97
CA VAL A 85 0.46 -12.90 -8.91
C VAL A 85 -0.03 -11.70 -9.69
N PHE A 86 0.28 -10.50 -9.21
CA PHE A 86 0.18 -9.26 -9.98
C PHE A 86 1.56 -8.67 -10.20
N LEU A 87 1.84 -8.39 -11.46
CA LEU A 87 3.11 -7.86 -11.95
C LEU A 87 2.86 -6.54 -12.68
N PRO A 88 3.87 -5.67 -12.82
CA PRO A 88 3.75 -4.48 -13.67
C PRO A 88 3.50 -4.90 -15.12
N LYS A 89 2.60 -4.21 -15.83
CA LYS A 89 2.29 -4.49 -17.25
C LYS A 89 3.53 -4.47 -18.14
N LYS A 90 4.50 -3.60 -17.83
CA LYS A 90 5.77 -3.51 -18.56
C LYS A 90 6.67 -4.75 -18.39
N ASN A 91 6.43 -5.60 -17.40
CA ASN A 91 7.15 -6.87 -17.20
C ASN A 91 6.55 -8.07 -17.95
N GLU A 92 5.49 -7.88 -18.75
CA GLU A 92 4.88 -8.97 -19.53
C GLU A 92 5.89 -9.68 -20.46
N LYS A 93 6.85 -8.93 -21.01
CA LYS A 93 7.94 -9.49 -21.83
C LYS A 93 8.83 -10.43 -21.04
N ASP A 94 9.19 -10.08 -19.80
CA ASP A 94 10.02 -10.92 -18.93
C ASP A 94 9.29 -12.20 -18.53
N VAL A 95 7.96 -12.14 -18.38
CA VAL A 95 7.13 -13.32 -18.12
C VAL A 95 7.08 -14.25 -19.34
N ALA A 96 7.03 -13.70 -20.55
CA ALA A 96 7.00 -14.48 -21.78
C ALA A 96 8.27 -15.32 -22.00
N GLU A 97 9.39 -14.96 -21.37
CA GLU A 97 10.64 -15.73 -21.36
C GLU A 97 10.62 -16.91 -20.39
N ILE A 98 9.62 -17.01 -19.52
CA ILE A 98 9.47 -18.10 -18.56
C ILE A 98 8.69 -19.24 -19.22
N GLU A 99 9.27 -20.44 -19.21
CA GLU A 99 8.62 -21.65 -19.71
C GLU A 99 7.27 -21.90 -19.02
N LYS A 100 6.23 -22.22 -19.81
CA LYS A 100 4.86 -22.42 -19.28
C LYS A 100 4.77 -23.53 -18.23
N GLU A 101 5.58 -24.58 -18.36
CA GLU A 101 5.67 -25.66 -17.38
C GLU A 101 6.18 -25.15 -16.01
N VAL A 102 7.11 -24.19 -16.05
CA VAL A 102 7.65 -23.53 -14.86
C VAL A 102 6.60 -22.62 -14.20
N ILE A 103 5.78 -21.91 -14.98
CA ILE A 103 4.65 -21.12 -14.44
C ILE A 103 3.58 -22.05 -13.86
N GLY A 104 3.26 -23.15 -14.54
CA GLY A 104 2.23 -24.11 -14.13
C GLY A 104 0.85 -23.46 -14.03
N ASN A 105 0.17 -23.65 -12.89
CA ASN A 105 -1.20 -23.14 -12.64
C ASN A 105 -1.24 -21.74 -12.02
N LEU A 106 -0.11 -21.02 -11.98
CA LEU A 106 -0.05 -19.68 -11.41
C LEU A 106 -0.76 -18.68 -12.33
N LYS A 107 -1.80 -18.02 -11.83
CA LYS A 107 -2.50 -16.97 -12.56
C LYS A 107 -1.70 -15.67 -12.50
N ILE A 108 -1.22 -15.20 -13.66
CA ILE A 108 -0.51 -13.94 -13.79
C ILE A 108 -1.48 -12.86 -14.23
N ASN A 109 -1.50 -11.74 -13.50
CA ASN A 109 -2.27 -10.55 -13.84
C ASN A 109 -1.31 -9.36 -13.92
N TYR A 110 -1.68 -8.37 -14.71
CA TYR A 110 -0.84 -7.20 -14.96
C TYR A 110 -1.51 -5.94 -14.45
N LEU A 111 -0.71 -5.03 -13.89
CA LEU A 111 -1.14 -3.72 -13.41
C LEU A 111 -0.40 -2.63 -14.16
N GLU A 112 -1.13 -1.65 -14.66
CA GLU A 112 -0.55 -0.41 -15.18
C GLU A 112 -0.67 0.73 -14.16
N ARG A 113 -1.76 0.72 -13.39
CA ARG A 113 -2.12 1.77 -12.46
C ARG A 113 -2.54 1.24 -11.07
N MET A 114 -2.33 2.07 -10.05
CA MET A 114 -2.66 1.73 -8.66
C MET A 114 -4.17 1.69 -8.39
N GLU A 115 -4.98 2.38 -9.18
CA GLU A 115 -6.43 2.35 -9.03
C GLU A 115 -6.99 0.93 -9.26
N GLU A 116 -6.48 0.24 -10.29
CA GLU A 116 -6.83 -1.16 -10.61
C GLU A 116 -6.44 -2.12 -9.46
N LEU A 117 -5.36 -1.81 -8.74
CA LEU A 117 -4.87 -2.64 -7.64
C LEU A 117 -5.89 -2.73 -6.50
N LEU A 118 -6.56 -1.63 -6.15
CA LEU A 118 -7.45 -1.59 -4.98
C LEU A 118 -8.65 -2.53 -5.13
N ASP A 119 -9.25 -2.56 -6.32
CA ASP A 119 -10.41 -3.42 -6.61
C ASP A 119 -10.03 -4.90 -6.59
N HIS A 120 -8.81 -5.20 -7.01
CA HIS A 120 -8.28 -6.56 -6.99
C HIS A 120 -7.78 -7.02 -5.63
N MET A 121 -7.26 -6.11 -4.80
CA MET A 121 -6.60 -6.44 -3.54
C MET A 121 -7.48 -6.34 -2.32
N LEU A 122 -8.47 -5.46 -2.30
CA LEU A 122 -9.29 -5.22 -1.11
C LEU A 122 -10.62 -5.96 -1.24
N GLU A 123 -11.12 -6.47 -0.11
CA GLU A 123 -12.49 -6.94 0.01
C GLU A 123 -13.46 -5.76 -0.19
N ASP A 124 -14.64 -6.03 -0.76
CA ASP A 124 -15.59 -4.96 -1.11
C ASP A 124 -16.17 -4.28 0.14
N LYS A 125 -16.34 -5.04 1.23
CA LYS A 125 -16.90 -4.57 2.49
C LYS A 125 -15.80 -4.15 3.46
N ALA A 126 -15.99 -2.99 4.07
CA ALA A 126 -15.19 -2.57 5.20
C ALA A 126 -15.59 -3.38 6.44
N GLU A 127 -14.60 -3.76 7.25
CA GLU A 127 -14.79 -4.43 8.54
C GLU A 127 -15.42 -3.47 9.57
N ASN A 128 -14.96 -2.21 9.54
CA ASN A 128 -15.46 -1.11 10.37
C ASN A 128 -15.77 0.09 9.48
N ASP A 129 -16.66 0.99 9.92
CA ASP A 129 -16.80 2.30 9.26
C ASP A 129 -15.52 3.12 9.52
N PRO A 130 -14.77 3.53 8.47
CA PRO A 130 -13.57 4.33 8.62
C PRO A 130 -13.80 5.62 9.42
N LYS A 131 -14.96 6.27 9.27
CA LYS A 131 -15.25 7.53 9.98
C LYS A 131 -15.35 7.34 11.48
N GLU A 132 -15.96 6.25 11.93
CA GLU A 132 -16.04 5.95 13.35
C GLU A 132 -14.72 5.37 13.88
N PHE A 133 -14.00 4.56 13.09
CA PHE A 133 -12.72 3.99 13.50
C PHE A 133 -11.66 5.06 13.78
N PHE A 134 -11.56 6.07 12.90
CA PHE A 134 -10.57 7.15 13.04
C PHE A 134 -11.06 8.35 13.83
N LYS A 135 -12.25 8.26 14.43
CA LYS A 135 -12.85 9.37 15.18
C LYS A 135 -12.00 9.75 16.39
N VAL A 136 -11.79 11.05 16.55
CA VAL A 136 -11.04 11.62 17.67
C VAL A 136 -11.91 12.60 18.45
N SER A 137 -11.74 12.62 19.78
CA SER A 137 -12.51 13.52 20.65
C SER A 137 -12.17 14.99 20.40
N ASP A 138 -13.15 15.88 20.55
CA ASP A 138 -12.94 17.31 20.35
C ASP A 138 -11.90 17.90 21.31
N ALA A 139 -11.82 17.37 22.53
CA ALA A 139 -10.78 17.72 23.50
C ALA A 139 -9.37 17.42 22.95
N HIS A 140 -9.17 16.27 22.31
CA HIS A 140 -7.89 15.93 21.69
C HIS A 140 -7.63 16.81 20.45
N LYS A 141 -8.64 17.04 19.60
CA LYS A 141 -8.52 17.91 18.42
C LYS A 141 -8.04 19.32 18.82
N ASN A 142 -8.62 19.88 19.88
CA ASN A 142 -8.25 21.18 20.43
C ASN A 142 -6.82 21.21 21.01
N SER A 143 -6.35 20.10 21.57
CA SER A 143 -4.99 19.99 22.12
C SER A 143 -3.90 20.04 21.04
N VAL A 144 -4.21 19.51 19.86
CA VAL A 144 -3.30 19.47 18.70
C VAL A 144 -3.31 20.80 17.94
N THR A 145 -4.46 21.45 17.80
CA THR A 145 -4.58 22.76 17.12
C THR A 145 -4.13 23.93 18.00
N GLY A 146 -4.30 23.85 19.32
CA GLY A 146 -4.00 24.93 20.27
C GLY A 146 -2.51 25.24 20.49
N LYS A 147 -1.58 24.39 20.03
CA LYS A 147 -0.13 24.64 20.19
C LYS A 147 0.49 25.54 19.12
N ASN A 148 -0.21 25.85 18.02
CA ASN A 148 0.34 26.69 16.93
C ASN A 148 -0.05 28.19 17.03
N GLY A 149 -0.63 28.65 18.14
CA GLY A 149 -1.19 30.01 18.28
C GLY A 149 -0.52 30.95 19.30
N LYS A 150 0.60 30.57 19.93
CA LYS A 150 1.34 31.47 20.85
C LYS A 150 2.83 31.53 20.52
N GLN A 151 3.18 32.27 19.47
CA GLN A 151 4.38 33.10 19.51
C GLN A 151 3.89 34.51 19.91
N GLU A 152 4.02 34.83 21.19
CA GLU A 152 3.87 36.20 21.67
C GLU A 152 4.95 37.06 21.01
N MET A 153 4.52 38.05 20.22
CA MET A 153 5.30 39.25 19.96
C MET A 153 5.59 39.91 21.31
N VAL A 154 6.75 39.62 21.91
CA VAL A 154 7.31 40.48 22.93
C VAL A 154 7.95 41.66 22.19
N SER A 155 7.18 42.74 22.07
CA SER A 155 7.72 44.05 21.72
C SER A 155 8.62 44.52 22.87
N THR A 156 9.93 44.38 22.74
CA THR A 156 10.86 45.17 23.54
C THR A 156 11.05 46.52 22.84
N SER A 157 10.15 47.45 23.15
CA SER A 157 10.46 48.87 23.10
C SER A 157 11.16 49.24 24.40
N LYS A 158 12.48 49.48 24.32
CA LYS A 158 13.21 50.53 25.04
C LYS A 158 14.65 50.56 24.54
#